data_AF-A0A345NNQ1-F1
#
_entry.id   AF-A0A345NNQ1-F1
#
_cell.length_a   1.000
_cell.length_b   1.000
_cell.length_c   1.000
_cell.angle_alpha   90.00
_cell.angle_beta   90.00
_cell.angle_gamma   90.00
#
_symmetry.space_group_name_H-M   'P 1'
#
loop_
_entity.id
_entity.type
_entity.pdbx_description
1 polymer ?
#
loop_
_entity_poly.entity_id
_entity_poly.type
_entity_poly.pdbx_seq_one_letter_code
_entity_poly.pdbx_strand_id
1 'polypeptide(L)'
;MFRVLELLALLAPVLAGALLLRYRRRSRAAFTWGMVGCLLAALASGVSMVAVRTSVMSSYRTGGDAMDVLAQLGWWAWLRFALLVLAAVLLIVAALVDRGGDPRPVGWIAGGLLAGLLGVAVRGVEVPVPDHEGLGVVLVMMKETLEAALLGLSVLLLAVAAVAHRPPAHADDAGRAEPTELARRAGVAAWRLYTDTRRTR
;
A
#
# COMPACT_ATOMS: atom_id res chain seq x y z
N MET A 1 1.09 -7.65 17.75
CA MET A 1 0.27 -7.72 16.52
C MET A 1 0.43 -6.48 15.65
N PHE A 2 0.39 -5.28 16.22
CA PHE A 2 0.63 -4.00 15.53
C PHE A 2 1.85 -3.95 14.60
N ARG A 3 3.04 -4.36 15.09
CA ARG A 3 4.26 -4.38 14.28
C ARG A 3 4.18 -5.24 13.01
N VAL A 4 3.36 -6.30 13.02
CA VAL A 4 3.22 -7.17 11.86
C VAL A 4 2.48 -6.44 10.75
N LEU A 5 1.40 -5.72 11.07
CA LEU A 5 0.64 -4.94 10.10
C LEU A 5 1.45 -3.76 9.56
N GLU A 6 2.24 -3.10 10.41
CA GLU A 6 3.14 -2.03 10.02
C GLU A 6 4.24 -2.54 9.07
N LEU A 7 4.88 -3.67 9.39
CA LEU A 7 5.82 -4.37 8.49
C LEU A 7 5.16 -4.75 7.17
N LEU A 8 3.91 -5.20 7.20
CA LEU A 8 3.16 -5.59 6.01
C LEU A 8 2.90 -4.39 5.09
N ALA A 9 2.56 -3.24 5.67
CA ALA A 9 2.40 -1.99 4.95
C ALA A 9 3.72 -1.52 4.30
N LEU A 10 4.83 -1.62 5.04
CA LEU A 10 6.18 -1.30 4.53
C LEU A 10 6.68 -2.27 3.46
N LEU A 11 6.31 -3.55 3.56
CA LEU A 11 6.70 -4.58 2.61
C LEU A 11 5.89 -4.51 1.31
N ALA A 12 4.68 -3.95 1.32
CA ALA A 12 3.82 -3.95 0.15
C ALA A 12 4.43 -3.23 -1.08
N PRO A 13 5.02 -2.02 -0.98
CA PRO A 13 5.74 -1.39 -2.11
C PRO A 13 6.94 -2.21 -2.58
N VAL A 14 7.65 -2.88 -1.66
CA VAL A 14 8.81 -3.73 -1.98
C VAL A 14 8.37 -4.97 -2.75
N LEU A 15 7.30 -5.63 -2.30
CA LEU A 15 6.70 -6.78 -2.99
C LEU A 15 6.15 -6.38 -4.36
N ALA A 16 5.51 -5.22 -4.46
CA ALA A 16 5.04 -4.66 -5.73
C ALA A 16 6.21 -4.40 -6.69
N GLY A 17 7.31 -3.79 -6.22
CA GLY A 17 8.54 -3.61 -6.99
C GLY A 17 9.16 -4.93 -7.43
N ALA A 18 9.27 -5.91 -6.53
CA ALA A 18 9.79 -7.25 -6.84
C ALA A 18 8.93 -7.97 -7.88
N LEU A 19 7.60 -7.84 -7.80
CA LEU A 19 6.66 -8.35 -8.80
C LEU A 19 6.93 -7.71 -10.16
N LEU A 20 6.99 -6.37 -10.23
CA LEU A 20 7.28 -5.66 -11.47
C LEU A 20 8.64 -6.04 -12.06
N LEU A 21 9.68 -6.18 -11.23
CA LEU A 21 11.01 -6.62 -11.65
C LEU A 21 10.99 -8.05 -12.22
N ARG A 22 10.26 -8.96 -11.56
CA ARG A 22 10.11 -10.35 -12.02
C ARG A 22 9.46 -10.43 -13.40
N TYR A 23 8.49 -9.57 -13.68
CA TYR A 23 7.74 -9.56 -14.95
C TYR A 23 8.12 -8.40 -15.90
N ARG A 24 9.27 -7.74 -15.67
CA ARG A 24 9.74 -6.56 -16.43
C ARG A 24 9.80 -6.76 -17.95
N ARG A 25 9.96 -8.01 -18.39
CA ARG A 25 10.10 -8.37 -19.81
C ARG A 25 8.77 -8.34 -20.58
N ARG A 26 7.62 -8.39 -19.89
CA ARG A 26 6.30 -8.42 -20.55
C ARG A 26 5.88 -7.10 -21.19
N SER A 27 6.25 -5.95 -20.61
CA SER A 27 6.10 -4.64 -21.26
C SER A 27 7.02 -3.61 -20.60
N ARG A 28 7.84 -2.94 -21.40
CA ARG A 28 8.79 -1.92 -20.92
C ARG A 28 8.06 -0.68 -20.39
N ALA A 29 7.00 -0.25 -21.07
CA ALA A 29 6.25 0.93 -20.68
C ALA A 29 5.48 0.71 -19.37
N ALA A 30 4.82 -0.44 -19.22
CA ALA A 30 4.15 -0.78 -17.96
C ALA A 30 5.15 -0.88 -16.80
N PHE A 31 6.34 -1.43 -17.07
CA PHE A 31 7.39 -1.54 -16.08
C PHE A 31 7.90 -0.17 -15.61
N THR A 32 8.19 0.77 -16.52
CA THR A 32 8.70 2.10 -16.14
C THR A 32 7.68 2.87 -15.31
N TRP A 33 6.43 2.97 -15.77
CA TRP A 33 5.35 3.63 -15.03
C TRP A 33 5.10 2.95 -13.68
N GLY A 34 5.08 1.62 -13.66
CA GLY A 34 4.87 0.84 -12.44
C GLY A 34 5.99 1.05 -11.43
N MET A 35 7.25 1.06 -11.86
CA MET A 35 8.40 1.25 -10.98
C MET A 35 8.43 2.66 -10.38
N VAL A 36 8.14 3.69 -11.18
CA VAL A 36 8.03 5.07 -10.65
C VAL A 36 6.90 5.16 -9.64
N GLY A 37 5.75 4.53 -9.91
CA GLY A 37 4.64 4.45 -8.96
C GLY A 37 5.03 3.77 -7.65
N CYS A 38 5.70 2.61 -7.71
CA CYS A 38 6.18 1.90 -6.52
C CYS A 38 7.23 2.71 -5.73
N LEU A 39 8.13 3.42 -6.42
CA LEU A 39 9.13 4.27 -5.78
C LEU A 39 8.46 5.42 -5.01
N LEU A 40 7.47 6.08 -5.62
CA LEU A 40 6.71 7.15 -4.94
C LEU A 40 5.92 6.61 -3.74
N ALA A 41 5.31 5.43 -3.85
CA ALA A 41 4.64 4.78 -2.72
C ALA A 41 5.62 4.44 -1.57
N ALA A 42 6.83 3.99 -1.90
CA ALA A 42 7.88 3.75 -0.92
C ALA A 42 8.34 5.05 -0.25
N LEU A 43 8.51 6.13 -1.02
CA LEU A 43 8.82 7.45 -0.48
C LEU A 43 7.72 7.98 0.44
N ALA A 44 6.44 7.80 0.07
CA ALA A 44 5.32 8.17 0.94
C ALA A 44 5.33 7.42 2.28
N SER A 45 5.73 6.13 2.24
CA SER A 45 5.91 5.32 3.44
C SER A 45 7.08 5.86 4.29
N GLY A 46 8.20 6.21 3.65
CA GLY A 46 9.35 6.83 4.31
C GLY A 46 9.03 8.18 4.96
N VAL A 47 8.25 9.03 4.29
CA VAL A 47 7.76 10.31 4.85
C VAL A 47 7.00 10.10 6.15
N SER A 48 6.21 9.02 6.24
CA SER A 48 5.45 8.69 7.46
C SER A 48 6.40 8.38 8.63
N MET A 49 7.47 7.62 8.38
CA MET A 49 8.50 7.33 9.39
C MET A 49 9.29 8.57 9.81
N VAL A 50 9.64 9.44 8.86
CA VAL A 50 10.38 10.67 9.15
C VAL A 50 9.52 11.62 9.98
N ALA A 51 8.24 11.80 9.62
CA ALA A 51 7.31 12.67 10.33
C ALA A 51 7.23 12.34 11.83
N VAL A 52 7.10 11.04 12.17
CA VAL A 52 7.07 10.56 13.56
C VAL A 52 8.39 10.83 14.29
N ARG A 53 9.54 10.66 13.63
CA ARG A 53 10.83 10.95 14.27
C ARG A 53 11.06 12.44 14.45
N THR A 54 10.67 13.26 13.47
CA THR A 54 10.84 14.71 13.54
C THR A 54 9.95 15.34 14.61
N SER A 55 8.72 14.84 14.81
CA SER A 55 7.82 15.34 15.85
C SER A 55 8.33 15.05 17.26
N VAL A 56 8.90 13.85 17.48
CA VAL A 56 9.53 13.49 18.75
C VAL A 56 10.79 14.33 18.99
N MET A 57 11.62 14.52 17.97
CA MET A 57 12.84 15.32 18.11
C MET A 57 12.52 16.81 18.34
N SER A 58 11.50 17.36 17.67
CA SER A 58 11.09 18.75 17.85
C SER A 58 10.50 19.00 19.24
N SER A 59 9.73 18.05 19.80
CA SER A 59 9.22 18.18 21.17
C SER A 59 10.35 18.28 22.22
N TYR A 60 11.49 17.61 21.98
CA TYR A 60 12.63 17.69 22.91
C TYR A 60 13.48 18.95 22.74
N ARG A 61 13.60 19.49 21.52
CA ARG A 61 14.61 20.53 21.22
C ARG A 61 14.15 21.94 21.48
N THR A 62 12.86 22.23 21.30
CA THR A 62 12.36 23.61 21.28
C THR A 62 11.48 24.00 22.47
N GLY A 63 11.15 23.06 23.38
CA GLY A 63 10.06 23.30 24.35
C GLY A 63 8.77 23.76 23.64
N GLY A 64 8.61 23.26 22.41
CA GLY A 64 8.00 24.01 21.30
C GLY A 64 6.50 24.14 21.42
N ASP A 65 6.02 25.34 21.06
CA ASP A 65 4.61 25.68 20.94
C ASP A 65 3.88 24.62 20.12
N ALA A 66 2.82 24.05 20.68
CA ALA A 66 2.11 22.90 20.10
C ALA A 66 1.56 23.19 18.69
N MET A 67 1.37 24.47 18.37
CA MET A 67 0.89 24.95 17.08
C MET A 67 1.89 24.71 15.93
N ASP A 68 3.20 24.89 16.16
CA ASP A 68 4.21 24.68 15.12
C ASP A 68 4.36 23.19 14.78
N VAL A 69 4.25 22.32 15.80
CA VAL A 69 4.29 20.85 15.62
C VAL A 69 3.08 20.39 14.80
N LEU A 70 1.90 20.93 15.06
CA LEU A 70 0.68 20.61 14.32
C LEU A 70 0.74 21.08 12.86
N ALA A 71 1.23 22.29 12.60
CA ALA A 71 1.40 22.80 11.24
C ALA A 71 2.39 21.93 10.43
N GLN A 72 3.49 21.51 11.04
CA GLN A 72 4.49 20.66 10.38
C GLN A 72 3.93 19.26 10.09
N LEU A 73 3.21 18.65 11.03
CA LEU A 73 2.54 17.36 10.84
C LEU A 73 1.50 17.42 9.70
N GLY A 74 0.75 18.53 9.61
CA GLY A 74 -0.20 18.76 8.53
C GLY A 74 0.46 18.76 7.15
N TRP A 75 1.59 19.46 6.99
CA TRP A 75 2.33 19.49 5.74
C TRP A 75 2.86 18.10 5.31
N TRP A 76 3.46 17.35 6.24
CA TRP A 76 3.96 15.99 5.95
C TRP A 76 2.85 15.03 5.54
N ALA A 77 1.68 15.15 6.17
CA ALA A 77 0.52 14.36 5.80
C ALA A 77 0.02 14.67 4.38
N TRP A 78 -0.04 15.95 4.00
CA TRP A 78 -0.40 16.35 2.64
C TRP A 78 0.60 15.84 1.61
N LEU A 79 1.90 15.95 1.89
CA LEU A 79 2.95 15.43 1.02
C LEU A 79 2.81 13.91 0.81
N ARG A 80 2.66 13.14 1.89
CA ARG A 80 2.39 11.70 1.85
C ARG A 80 1.16 11.39 1.00
N PHE A 81 0.06 12.11 1.22
CA PHE A 81 -1.18 11.90 0.47
C PHE A 81 -0.98 12.16 -1.03
N ALA A 82 -0.34 13.27 -1.40
CA ALA A 82 -0.04 13.60 -2.79
C ALA A 82 0.83 12.54 -3.47
N LEU A 83 1.87 12.04 -2.77
CA LEU A 83 2.73 10.97 -3.27
C LEU A 83 1.96 9.66 -3.50
N LEU A 84 1.04 9.29 -2.61
CA LEU A 84 0.21 8.09 -2.75
C LEU A 84 -0.80 8.20 -3.89
N VAL A 85 -1.44 9.36 -4.05
CA VAL A 85 -2.35 9.62 -5.17
C VAL A 85 -1.60 9.52 -6.49
N LEU A 86 -0.43 10.18 -6.58
CA LEU A 86 0.40 10.12 -7.78
C LEU A 86 0.88 8.69 -8.08
N ALA A 87 1.31 7.95 -7.05
CA ALA A 87 1.67 6.54 -7.19
C ALA A 87 0.50 5.69 -7.72
N ALA A 88 -0.70 5.87 -7.18
CA ALA A 88 -1.89 5.15 -7.62
C ALA A 88 -2.21 5.46 -9.10
N VAL A 89 -2.18 6.74 -9.50
CA VAL A 89 -2.39 7.16 -10.89
C VAL A 89 -1.37 6.48 -11.82
N LEU A 90 -0.08 6.50 -11.46
CA LEU A 90 0.97 5.88 -12.29
C LEU A 90 0.82 4.36 -12.39
N LEU A 91 0.39 3.70 -11.31
CA LEU A 91 0.11 2.25 -11.33
C LEU A 91 -1.13 1.92 -12.17
N ILE A 92 -2.16 2.78 -12.17
CA ILE A 92 -3.31 2.65 -13.06
C ILE A 92 -2.90 2.84 -14.51
N VAL A 93 -2.08 3.85 -14.80
CA VAL A 93 -1.51 4.07 -16.14
C VAL A 93 -0.70 2.84 -16.57
N ALA A 94 0.19 2.33 -15.71
CA ALA A 94 0.92 1.09 -15.96
C ALA A 94 0.00 -0.12 -16.20
N ALA A 95 -1.14 -0.18 -15.52
CA ALA A 95 -2.17 -1.18 -15.71
C ALA A 95 -3.00 -1.01 -16.97
N LEU A 96 -3.00 0.14 -17.63
CA LEU A 96 -3.80 0.36 -18.85
C LEU A 96 -2.96 0.44 -20.12
N VAL A 97 -1.68 0.83 -20.01
CA VAL A 97 -0.77 1.01 -21.14
C VAL A 97 -0.45 -0.32 -21.83
N ASP A 98 -0.40 -0.27 -23.17
CA ASP A 98 0.13 -1.33 -24.04
C ASP A 98 -0.65 -2.65 -23.91
N ARG A 99 -1.99 -2.54 -24.02
CA ARG A 99 -2.98 -3.61 -23.79
C ARG A 99 -3.77 -3.96 -25.06
N GLY A 100 -3.14 -3.92 -26.24
CA GLY A 100 -3.80 -4.03 -27.54
C GLY A 100 -4.57 -5.34 -27.79
N GLY A 101 -5.78 -5.45 -27.22
CA GLY A 101 -6.70 -6.59 -27.36
C GLY A 101 -6.87 -7.46 -26.10
N ASP A 102 -5.97 -7.35 -25.12
CA ASP A 102 -6.00 -8.18 -23.92
C ASP A 102 -7.09 -7.74 -22.92
N PRO A 103 -7.68 -8.68 -22.17
CA PRO A 103 -8.67 -8.37 -21.14
C PRO A 103 -8.06 -7.45 -20.07
N ARG A 104 -8.73 -6.34 -19.81
CA ARG A 104 -8.35 -5.39 -18.77
C ARG A 104 -8.63 -6.01 -17.39
N PRO A 105 -7.70 -5.97 -16.41
CA PRO A 105 -7.85 -6.51 -15.07
C PRO A 105 -8.66 -5.53 -14.21
N VAL A 106 -9.87 -5.20 -14.65
CA VAL A 106 -10.74 -4.22 -14.01
C VAL A 106 -10.98 -4.58 -12.54
N GLY A 107 -11.12 -5.87 -12.22
CA GLY A 107 -11.27 -6.33 -10.84
C GLY A 107 -10.10 -5.97 -9.93
N TRP A 108 -8.86 -6.06 -10.42
CA TRP A 108 -7.68 -5.69 -9.63
C TRP A 108 -7.53 -4.17 -9.47
N ILE A 109 -7.85 -3.41 -10.53
CA ILE A 109 -7.87 -1.95 -10.48
C ILE A 109 -8.93 -1.47 -9.47
N ALA A 110 -10.16 -2.00 -9.57
CA ALA A 110 -11.26 -1.68 -8.68
C ALA A 110 -10.95 -2.07 -7.23
N GLY A 111 -10.39 -3.27 -7.01
CA GLY A 111 -9.96 -3.71 -5.68
C GLY A 111 -8.87 -2.83 -5.09
N GLY A 112 -7.87 -2.44 -5.90
CA GLY A 112 -6.83 -1.51 -5.50
C GLY A 112 -7.37 -0.12 -5.15
N LEU A 113 -8.23 0.44 -6.00
CA LEU A 113 -8.88 1.73 -5.74
C LEU A 113 -9.75 1.70 -4.49
N LEU A 114 -10.57 0.66 -4.31
CA LEU A 114 -11.42 0.50 -3.15
C LEU A 114 -10.60 0.37 -1.86
N ALA A 115 -9.52 -0.41 -1.87
CA ALA A 115 -8.59 -0.47 -0.72
C ALA A 115 -7.96 0.89 -0.42
N GLY A 116 -7.56 1.63 -1.46
CA GLY A 116 -6.98 2.97 -1.31
C GLY A 116 -7.97 3.97 -0.71
N LEU A 117 -9.20 3.99 -1.25
CA LEU A 117 -10.29 4.83 -0.76
C LEU A 117 -10.67 4.50 0.69
N LEU A 118 -10.75 3.21 1.04
CA LEU A 118 -10.99 2.80 2.42
C LEU A 118 -9.84 3.24 3.34
N GLY A 119 -8.58 3.14 2.90
CA GLY A 119 -7.43 3.65 3.65
C GLY A 119 -7.53 5.15 3.93
N VAL A 120 -7.92 5.94 2.93
CA VAL A 120 -8.16 7.38 3.10
C VAL A 120 -9.38 7.65 3.99
N ALA A 121 -10.47 6.88 3.83
CA ALA A 121 -11.66 7.04 4.65
C ALA A 121 -11.40 6.76 6.13
N VAL A 122 -10.57 5.76 6.45
CA VAL A 122 -10.14 5.45 7.82
C VAL A 122 -9.55 6.69 8.49
N ARG A 123 -8.76 7.50 7.77
CA ARG A 123 -8.20 8.76 8.28
C ARG A 123 -9.27 9.77 8.71
N GLY A 124 -10.41 9.82 8.00
CA GLY A 124 -11.52 10.73 8.30
C GLY A 124 -12.48 10.25 9.39
N VAL A 125 -12.40 8.99 9.82
CA VAL A 125 -13.27 8.46 10.88
C VAL A 125 -12.80 8.99 12.23
N GLU A 126 -13.61 9.84 12.85
CA GLU A 126 -13.47 10.21 14.26
C GLU A 126 -14.17 9.15 15.11
N VAL A 127 -13.40 8.46 15.96
CA VAL A 127 -13.95 7.49 16.90
C VAL A 127 -14.10 8.20 18.23
N PRO A 128 -15.32 8.46 18.73
CA PRO A 128 -15.50 9.03 20.06
C PRO A 128 -14.96 8.04 21.09
N VAL A 129 -13.94 8.46 21.84
CA VAL A 129 -13.34 7.65 22.88
C VAL A 129 -13.83 8.17 24.24
N PRO A 130 -14.59 7.39 25.02
CA PRO A 130 -14.95 7.77 26.39
C PRO A 130 -13.68 7.91 27.24
N ASP A 131 -13.68 8.78 28.28
CA ASP A 131 -12.58 9.31 29.13
C ASP A 131 -11.50 8.30 29.64
N HIS A 132 -10.93 7.50 28.76
CA HIS A 132 -9.92 6.48 29.02
C HIS A 132 -8.73 6.79 28.12
N GLU A 133 -7.79 7.57 28.65
CA GLU A 133 -6.59 8.04 27.93
C GLU A 133 -5.85 6.88 27.22
N GLY A 134 -5.74 5.72 27.88
CA GLY A 134 -5.08 4.54 27.31
C GLY A 134 -5.82 3.92 26.11
N LEU A 135 -7.15 3.97 26.08
CA LEU A 135 -7.95 3.42 24.98
C LEU A 135 -7.82 4.30 23.73
N GLY A 136 -7.72 5.62 23.92
CA GLY A 136 -7.54 6.59 22.84
C GLY A 136 -6.25 6.34 22.06
N VAL A 137 -5.14 6.14 22.77
CA VAL A 137 -3.84 5.84 22.14
C VAL A 137 -3.90 4.56 21.31
N VAL A 138 -4.50 3.49 21.85
CA VAL A 138 -4.62 2.20 21.14
C VAL A 138 -5.46 2.34 19.88
N LEU A 139 -6.58 3.07 19.93
CA LEU A 139 -7.44 3.31 18.77
C LEU A 139 -6.76 4.15 17.69
N VAL A 140 -6.01 5.19 18.09
CA VAL A 140 -5.21 5.99 17.14
C VAL A 140 -4.17 5.12 16.44
N MET A 141 -3.40 4.33 17.18
CA MET A 141 -2.44 3.40 16.59
C MET A 141 -3.11 2.37 15.67
N MET A 142 -4.29 1.86 16.05
CA MET A 142 -5.10 0.93 15.23
C MET A 142 -5.52 1.56 13.92
N LYS A 143 -6.01 2.79 13.96
CA LYS A 143 -6.42 3.57 12.80
C LYS A 143 -5.24 3.82 11.86
N GLU A 144 -4.10 4.28 12.37
CA GLU A 144 -2.89 4.51 11.56
C GLU A 144 -2.37 3.23 10.90
N THR A 145 -2.37 2.14 11.66
CA THR A 145 -1.92 0.82 11.17
C THR A 145 -2.85 0.27 10.09
N LEU A 146 -4.17 0.40 10.29
CA LEU A 146 -5.17 0.00 9.32
C LEU A 146 -5.10 0.84 8.05
N GLU A 147 -4.96 2.16 8.18
CA GLU A 147 -4.73 3.09 7.06
C GLU A 147 -3.49 2.65 6.25
N ALA A 148 -2.36 2.43 6.92
CA ALA A 148 -1.12 2.02 6.27
C ALA A 148 -1.27 0.68 5.54
N ALA A 149 -1.93 -0.31 6.17
CA ALA A 149 -2.16 -1.62 5.56
C ALA A 149 -3.06 -1.54 4.32
N LEU A 150 -4.14 -0.75 4.37
CA LEU A 150 -5.06 -0.57 3.24
C LEU A 150 -4.40 0.15 2.06
N LEU A 151 -3.60 1.18 2.32
CA LEU A 151 -2.86 1.89 1.28
C LEU A 151 -1.75 1.02 0.68
N GLY A 152 -1.03 0.25 1.51
CA GLY A 152 -0.06 -0.73 1.03
C GLY A 152 -0.71 -1.81 0.15
N LEU A 153 -1.85 -2.34 0.59
CA LEU A 153 -2.64 -3.30 -0.18
C LEU A 153 -3.11 -2.71 -1.52
N SER A 154 -3.55 -1.44 -1.53
CA SER A 154 -3.92 -0.72 -2.76
C SER A 154 -2.79 -0.74 -3.80
N VAL A 155 -1.59 -0.33 -3.38
CA VAL A 155 -0.38 -0.31 -4.23
C VAL A 155 -0.07 -1.70 -4.76
N LEU A 156 -0.13 -2.73 -3.91
CA LEU A 156 0.13 -4.11 -4.31
C LEU A 156 -0.89 -4.61 -5.34
N LEU A 157 -2.18 -4.36 -5.13
CA LEU A 157 -3.25 -4.77 -6.05
C LEU A 157 -3.13 -4.06 -7.41
N LEU A 158 -2.80 -2.76 -7.40
CA LEU A 158 -2.56 -2.01 -8.63
C LEU A 158 -1.30 -2.49 -9.36
N ALA A 159 -0.25 -2.88 -8.64
CA ALA A 159 0.93 -3.51 -9.25
C ALA A 159 0.62 -4.89 -9.83
N VAL A 160 -0.22 -5.70 -9.18
CA VAL A 160 -0.74 -6.96 -9.77
C VAL A 160 -1.53 -6.64 -11.03
N ALA A 161 -2.40 -5.62 -11.02
CA ALA A 161 -3.13 -5.17 -12.19
C ALA A 161 -2.20 -4.72 -13.34
N ALA A 162 -1.05 -4.13 -13.03
CA ALA A 162 -0.05 -3.72 -14.01
C ALA A 162 0.51 -4.90 -14.82
N VAL A 163 0.60 -6.08 -14.21
CA VAL A 163 1.23 -7.27 -14.80
C VAL A 163 0.22 -8.34 -15.24
N ALA A 164 -0.97 -8.36 -14.63
CA ALA A 164 -2.00 -9.36 -14.86
C ALA A 164 -2.40 -9.47 -16.34
N HIS A 165 -2.64 -10.71 -16.77
CA HIS A 165 -3.11 -11.10 -18.10
C HIS A 165 -2.29 -10.58 -19.28
N ARG A 166 -1.04 -10.16 -19.06
CA ARG A 166 -0.12 -9.84 -20.15
C ARG A 166 0.49 -11.11 -20.74
N PRO A 167 0.59 -11.24 -22.07
CA PRO A 167 1.22 -12.40 -22.70
C PRO A 167 2.69 -12.54 -22.27
N PRO A 168 3.21 -13.77 -22.17
CA PRO A 168 4.62 -14.00 -21.91
C PRO A 168 5.44 -13.45 -23.09
N ALA A 169 6.54 -12.76 -22.79
CA ALA A 169 7.38 -12.15 -23.82
C ALA A 169 8.14 -13.20 -24.64
N HIS A 170 8.49 -14.34 -24.02
CA HIS A 170 9.25 -15.43 -24.62
C HIS A 170 8.58 -16.77 -24.31
N ALA A 171 8.80 -17.80 -25.15
CA ALA A 171 8.25 -19.14 -24.93
C ALA A 171 8.64 -19.75 -23.56
N ASP A 172 9.85 -19.46 -23.08
CA ASP A 172 10.33 -19.90 -21.76
C ASP A 172 9.56 -19.27 -20.58
N ASP A 173 8.88 -18.14 -20.79
CA ASP A 173 8.03 -17.50 -19.77
C ASP A 173 6.63 -18.14 -19.68
N ALA A 174 6.26 -19.04 -20.61
CA ALA A 174 4.96 -19.71 -20.62
C ALA A 174 4.77 -20.66 -19.42
N GLY A 175 5.85 -21.19 -18.85
CA GLY A 175 5.82 -22.04 -17.66
C GLY A 175 5.74 -21.27 -16.32
N ARG A 176 5.87 -19.94 -16.33
CA ARG A 176 5.83 -19.15 -15.10
C ARG A 176 4.40 -18.95 -14.63
N ALA A 177 4.13 -19.28 -13.36
CA ALA A 177 2.84 -19.04 -12.74
C ALA A 177 2.39 -17.59 -12.92
N GLU A 178 1.12 -17.40 -13.29
CA GLU A 178 0.54 -16.08 -13.39
C GLU A 178 0.54 -15.38 -12.02
N PRO A 179 0.84 -14.07 -11.97
CA PRO A 179 0.88 -13.33 -10.71
C PRO A 179 -0.47 -13.33 -10.00
N THR A 180 -1.58 -13.34 -10.75
CA THR A 180 -2.95 -13.47 -10.26
C THR A 180 -3.16 -14.81 -9.55
N GLU A 181 -2.64 -15.90 -10.11
CA GLU A 181 -2.73 -17.24 -9.53
C GLU A 181 -1.85 -17.37 -8.27
N LEU A 182 -0.66 -16.75 -8.26
CA LEU A 182 0.17 -16.66 -7.04
C LEU A 182 -0.54 -15.88 -5.93
N ALA A 183 -1.12 -14.73 -6.26
CA ALA A 183 -1.90 -13.93 -5.31
C ALA A 183 -3.12 -14.70 -4.78
N ARG A 184 -3.85 -15.40 -5.67
CA ARG A 184 -4.99 -16.25 -5.29
C ARG A 184 -4.55 -17.38 -4.35
N ARG A 185 -3.47 -18.09 -4.66
CA ARG A 185 -2.93 -19.17 -3.82
C ARG A 185 -2.48 -18.66 -2.46
N ALA A 186 -1.81 -17.51 -2.41
CA ALA A 186 -1.41 -16.88 -1.15
C ALA A 186 -2.64 -16.50 -0.30
N GLY A 187 -3.67 -15.92 -0.92
CA GLY A 187 -4.93 -15.59 -0.23
C GLY A 187 -5.64 -16.83 0.34
N VAL A 188 -5.73 -17.91 -0.45
CA VAL A 188 -6.33 -19.18 0.01
C VAL A 188 -5.50 -19.80 1.15
N ALA A 189 -4.18 -19.78 1.06
CA ALA A 189 -3.30 -20.28 2.13
C ALA A 189 -3.47 -19.49 3.42
N ALA A 190 -3.53 -18.15 3.33
CA ALA A 190 -3.77 -17.28 4.47
C ALA A 190 -5.15 -17.53 5.11
N TRP A 191 -6.19 -17.73 4.30
CA TRP A 191 -7.52 -18.06 4.79
C TRP A 191 -7.56 -19.40 5.53
N ARG A 192 -6.91 -20.43 4.97
CA ARG A 192 -6.80 -21.75 5.62
C ARG A 192 -6.12 -21.68 6.98
N LEU A 193 -4.98 -20.97 7.05
CA LEU A 193 -4.27 -20.73 8.31
C LEU A 193 -5.16 -20.02 9.33
N TYR A 194 -5.91 -19.00 8.90
CA TYR A 194 -6.85 -18.29 9.77
C TYR A 194 -7.96 -19.23 10.29
N THR A 195 -8.58 -20.02 9.41
CA THR A 195 -9.65 -20.94 9.80
C THR A 195 -9.15 -22.05 10.73
N ASP A 196 -7.94 -22.57 10.52
CA ASP A 196 -7.35 -23.60 11.36
C ASP A 196 -7.04 -23.04 12.76
N THR A 197 -6.49 -21.83 12.83
CA THR A 197 -6.21 -21.16 14.11
C THR A 197 -7.47 -20.84 14.90
N ARG A 198 -8.61 -20.61 14.20
CA ARG A 198 -9.90 -20.35 14.84
C ARG A 198 -10.55 -21.62 15.39
N ARG A 199 -10.29 -22.79 14.80
CA ARG A 199 -10.85 -24.08 15.26
C ARG A 199 -10.14 -24.64 16.49
N THR A 200 -8.92 -24.20 16.76
CA THR A 200 -8.11 -24.66 17.90
C THR A 200 -8.29 -23.84 19.18
N ARG A 201 -9.13 -22.81 19.15
CA ARG A 201 -9.56 -22.02 20.32
C ARG A 201 -11.02 -22.29 20.63
#